data_AF-A0A086A9F7-F1
#
_entry.id   AF-A0A086A9F7-F1
#
_cell.length_a   1.000
_cell.length_b   1.000
_cell.length_c   1.000
_cell.angle_alpha   90.00
_cell.angle_beta   90.00
_cell.angle_gamma   90.00
#
_symmetry.space_group_name_H-M   'P 1'
#
loop_
_entity.id
_entity.type
_entity.pdbx_description
1 polymer ?
#
loop_
_entity_poly.entity_id
_entity_poly.type
_entity_poly.pdbx_seq_one_letter_code
_entity_poly.pdbx_strand_id
1 'polypeptide(L)'
;MAEEIYFIKTNPTIARINLYNKLCREEKNILDFLDDDKKTSLEIIKTKVQGSINSLTHDEFLSIYNWIKNTCIPAHDATIEEEVKTQLFINGIDLFFEIPAKTSAKSFSDLLSHYETIIGHHLPFISETNHFNRFLIYSMFYTGKLKLFFDLYEQKNDPTDEHIFMQLDMLKPNYKDLYELAEQEFNIGLPAFQNLISESQKLGEFHQTANNNQSYSIPSELVPLLENEKDILATASLYQTLSGLYELTKYYKDSIIKLHLY
;
A
#
# COMPACT_ATOMS: atom_id res chain seq x y z
N MET A 1 2.81 6.79 11.53
CA MET A 1 2.95 5.91 10.34
C MET A 1 1.55 5.64 9.84
N ALA A 2 1.33 5.51 8.54
CA ALA A 2 -0.02 5.24 8.04
C ALA A 2 -0.53 3.93 8.63
N GLU A 3 -1.69 3.97 9.29
CA GLU A 3 -2.39 2.80 9.78
C GLU A 3 -2.86 1.97 8.59
N GLU A 4 -3.44 2.57 7.55
CA GLU A 4 -3.94 1.85 6.36
C GLU A 4 -3.62 2.63 5.08
N ILE A 5 -3.56 1.93 3.95
CA ILE A 5 -3.41 2.55 2.63
C ILE A 5 -4.56 2.13 1.74
N TYR A 6 -5.33 3.10 1.26
CA TYR A 6 -6.39 2.87 0.28
C TYR A 6 -5.98 3.36 -1.11
N PHE A 7 -6.32 2.56 -2.12
CA PHE A 7 -6.19 2.95 -3.51
C PHE A 7 -7.56 3.23 -4.10
N ILE A 8 -7.66 4.39 -4.73
CA ILE A 8 -8.92 4.95 -5.15
C ILE A 8 -8.86 5.32 -6.62
N LYS A 9 -9.92 4.95 -7.34
CA LYS A 9 -10.25 5.47 -8.67
C LYS A 9 -11.38 6.47 -8.51
N THR A 10 -11.36 7.52 -9.32
CA THR A 10 -12.39 8.55 -9.29
C THR A 10 -13.19 8.58 -10.57
N ASN A 11 -14.48 8.89 -10.47
CA ASN A 11 -15.31 9.25 -11.60
C ASN A 11 -15.73 10.74 -11.48
N PRO A 12 -15.00 11.66 -12.13
CA PRO A 12 -15.27 13.10 -12.02
C PRO A 12 -16.70 13.48 -12.45
N THR A 13 -17.28 12.77 -13.41
CA THR A 13 -18.65 13.02 -13.87
C THR A 13 -19.68 12.69 -12.79
N ILE A 14 -19.53 11.53 -12.14
CA ILE A 14 -20.43 11.12 -11.04
C ILE A 14 -20.21 12.05 -9.83
N ALA A 15 -18.96 12.32 -9.46
CA ALA A 15 -18.66 13.19 -8.32
C ALA A 15 -19.22 14.61 -8.49
N ARG A 16 -19.08 15.20 -9.68
CA ARG A 16 -19.63 16.54 -9.99
C ARG A 16 -21.13 16.64 -9.77
N ILE A 17 -21.87 15.54 -9.91
CA ILE A 17 -23.32 15.52 -9.72
C ILE A 17 -23.64 15.06 -8.30
N ASN A 18 -23.26 13.84 -7.94
CA ASN A 18 -23.73 13.17 -6.74
C ASN A 18 -23.03 13.71 -5.49
N LEU A 19 -21.69 13.75 -5.49
CA LEU A 19 -20.93 14.26 -4.36
C LEU A 19 -21.22 15.74 -4.13
N TYR A 20 -21.23 16.55 -5.19
CA TYR A 20 -21.59 17.96 -5.08
C TYR A 20 -22.99 18.17 -4.47
N ASN A 21 -24.00 17.46 -4.97
CA ASN A 21 -25.36 17.58 -4.44
C ASN A 21 -25.44 17.13 -2.97
N LYS A 22 -24.70 16.07 -2.60
CA LYS A 22 -24.61 15.62 -1.21
C LYS A 22 -23.96 16.68 -0.32
N LEU A 23 -22.85 17.28 -0.76
CA LEU A 23 -22.16 18.38 -0.06
C LEU A 23 -23.10 19.58 0.19
N CYS A 24 -23.92 19.96 -0.79
CA CYS A 24 -24.89 21.06 -0.65
C CYS A 24 -26.08 20.71 0.26
N ARG A 25 -26.49 19.43 0.30
CA ARG A 25 -27.64 19.01 1.09
C ARG A 25 -27.30 18.76 2.56
N GLU A 26 -26.06 18.34 2.82
CA GLU A 26 -25.58 17.92 4.14
C GLU A 26 -24.48 18.84 4.68
N GLU A 27 -24.48 20.13 4.29
CA GLU A 27 -23.44 21.09 4.64
C GLU A 27 -23.13 21.10 6.14
N LYS A 28 -24.16 21.11 6.99
CA LYS A 28 -23.99 21.14 8.45
C LYS A 28 -23.21 19.95 8.98
N ASN A 29 -23.34 18.78 8.35
CA ASN A 29 -22.74 17.54 8.81
C ASN A 29 -21.24 17.49 8.45
N ILE A 30 -20.86 17.94 7.26
CA ILE A 30 -19.47 17.93 6.83
C ILE A 30 -18.61 18.98 7.56
N LEU A 31 -19.21 20.09 8.03
CA LEU A 31 -18.46 21.15 8.73
C LEU A 31 -17.67 20.61 9.94
N ASP A 32 -18.12 19.54 10.60
CA ASP A 32 -17.41 18.96 11.74
C ASP A 32 -16.09 18.26 11.36
N PHE A 33 -15.87 17.99 10.07
CA PHE A 33 -14.69 17.31 9.52
C PHE A 33 -13.72 18.24 8.78
N LEU A 34 -14.01 19.55 8.78
CA LEU A 34 -13.18 20.57 8.13
C LEU A 34 -12.39 21.37 9.16
N ASP A 35 -11.22 21.85 8.74
CA ASP A 35 -10.33 22.70 9.53
C ASP A 35 -10.91 24.11 9.79
N ASP A 36 -10.12 24.97 10.44
CA ASP A 36 -10.46 26.36 10.71
C ASP A 36 -10.96 27.09 9.43
N ASP A 37 -11.97 27.96 9.60
CA ASP A 37 -12.74 28.56 8.49
C ASP A 37 -13.56 27.56 7.64
N LYS A 38 -14.18 26.60 8.34
CA LYS A 38 -15.04 25.51 7.82
C LYS A 38 -15.96 25.89 6.65
N LYS A 39 -16.58 27.07 6.68
CA LYS A 39 -17.50 27.51 5.61
C LYS A 39 -16.76 27.83 4.31
N THR A 40 -15.67 28.58 4.39
CA THR A 40 -14.84 28.89 3.22
C THR A 40 -14.24 27.61 2.64
N SER A 41 -13.72 26.72 3.51
CA SER A 41 -13.19 25.42 3.11
C SER A 41 -14.24 24.58 2.37
N LEU A 42 -15.48 24.54 2.86
CA LEU A 42 -16.56 23.82 2.19
C LEU A 42 -16.87 24.39 0.78
N GLU A 43 -16.89 25.71 0.62
CA GLU A 43 -17.12 26.33 -0.69
C GLU A 43 -15.98 26.08 -1.68
N ILE A 44 -14.73 26.05 -1.19
CA ILE A 44 -13.56 25.65 -1.99
C ILE A 44 -13.69 24.21 -2.46
N ILE A 45 -14.02 23.28 -1.54
CA ILE A 45 -14.21 21.86 -1.86
C ILE A 45 -15.34 21.68 -2.87
N LYS A 46 -16.49 22.33 -2.67
CA LYS A 46 -17.63 22.31 -3.61
C LYS A 46 -17.20 22.75 -5.01
N THR A 47 -16.48 23.86 -5.10
CA THR A 47 -15.97 24.40 -6.38
C THR A 47 -15.02 23.42 -7.06
N LYS A 48 -14.10 22.81 -6.29
CA LYS A 48 -13.19 21.78 -6.79
C LYS A 48 -13.94 20.55 -7.30
N VAL A 49 -14.88 20.01 -6.53
CA VAL A 49 -15.72 18.87 -6.94
C VAL A 49 -16.54 19.17 -8.19
N GLN A 50 -17.06 20.40 -8.33
CA GLN A 50 -17.76 20.82 -9.56
C GLN A 50 -16.86 20.85 -10.79
N GLY A 51 -15.60 21.27 -10.63
CA GLY A 51 -14.61 21.25 -11.71
C GLY A 51 -14.13 19.82 -12.00
N SER A 52 -13.45 19.23 -11.02
CA SER A 52 -13.01 17.83 -11.02
C SER A 52 -12.58 17.43 -9.60
N ILE A 53 -13.08 16.29 -9.12
CA ILE A 53 -12.67 15.69 -7.83
C ILE A 53 -11.15 15.47 -7.74
N ASN A 54 -10.45 15.35 -8.87
CA ASN A 54 -8.99 15.17 -8.91
C ASN A 54 -8.20 16.44 -8.56
N SER A 55 -8.88 17.57 -8.33
CA SER A 55 -8.26 18.81 -7.87
C SER A 55 -8.23 18.94 -6.34
N LEU A 56 -8.81 17.98 -5.62
CA LEU A 56 -8.76 17.93 -4.17
C LEU A 56 -7.35 17.62 -3.69
N THR A 57 -6.95 18.32 -2.63
CA THR A 57 -5.76 18.00 -1.85
C THR A 57 -5.99 16.74 -1.01
N HIS A 58 -4.91 16.19 -0.46
CA HIS A 58 -4.97 15.05 0.44
C HIS A 58 -5.96 15.30 1.60
N ASP A 59 -5.85 16.44 2.27
CA ASP A 59 -6.62 16.74 3.48
C ASP A 59 -8.10 16.95 3.15
N GLU A 60 -8.41 17.65 2.05
CA GLU A 60 -9.79 17.82 1.58
C GLU A 60 -10.43 16.46 1.24
N PHE A 61 -9.66 15.56 0.62
CA PHE A 61 -10.14 14.21 0.30
C PHE A 61 -10.37 13.40 1.58
N LEU A 62 -9.44 13.48 2.54
CA LEU A 62 -9.54 12.81 3.83
C LEU A 62 -10.75 13.31 4.64
N SER A 63 -11.03 14.61 4.64
CA SER A 63 -12.24 15.16 5.26
C SER A 63 -13.52 14.60 4.65
N ILE A 64 -13.59 14.49 3.32
CA ILE A 64 -14.75 13.89 2.62
C ILE A 64 -14.89 12.42 2.99
N TYR A 65 -13.80 11.67 2.95
CA TYR A 65 -13.79 10.25 3.32
C TYR A 65 -14.27 10.05 4.77
N ASN A 66 -13.70 10.81 5.72
CA ASN A 66 -14.06 10.72 7.13
C ASN A 66 -15.52 11.11 7.38
N TRP A 67 -16.01 12.15 6.70
CA TRP A 67 -17.41 12.55 6.79
C TRP A 67 -18.36 11.44 6.29
N ILE A 68 -18.09 10.86 5.11
CA ILE A 68 -18.91 9.77 4.58
C ILE A 68 -18.85 8.56 5.51
N LYS A 69 -17.65 8.16 5.94
CA LYS A 69 -17.44 7.06 6.88
C LYS A 69 -18.27 7.22 8.15
N ASN A 70 -18.22 8.39 8.79
CA ASN A 70 -18.97 8.66 10.01
C ASN A 70 -20.48 8.75 9.80
N THR A 71 -20.93 9.15 8.62
CA THR A 71 -22.37 9.20 8.28
C THR A 71 -22.97 7.80 8.11
N CYS A 72 -22.16 6.79 7.79
CA CYS A 72 -22.57 5.39 7.63
C CYS A 72 -22.66 4.59 8.95
N ILE A 73 -22.20 5.13 10.08
CA ILE A 73 -22.11 4.39 11.35
C ILE A 73 -23.42 4.53 12.15
N PRO A 74 -24.11 3.43 12.43
CA PRO A 74 -24.55 3.08 13.77
C PRO A 74 -23.66 1.95 14.34
N ALA A 75 -23.62 1.80 15.67
CA ALA A 75 -22.66 0.95 16.37
C ALA A 75 -22.60 -0.52 15.89
N HIS A 76 -21.39 -0.95 15.50
CA HIS A 76 -20.86 -2.33 15.41
C HIS A 76 -21.56 -3.32 14.45
N ASP A 77 -21.14 -3.34 13.18
CA ASP A 77 -21.34 -4.49 12.29
C ASP A 77 -20.37 -4.46 11.08
N ALA A 78 -19.99 -5.62 10.54
CA ALA A 78 -19.15 -5.77 9.35
C ALA A 78 -19.81 -5.21 8.07
N THR A 79 -21.14 -5.00 8.11
CA THR A 79 -21.92 -4.33 7.06
C THR A 79 -21.54 -2.86 6.85
N ILE A 80 -20.84 -2.23 7.80
CA ILE A 80 -20.45 -0.82 7.73
C ILE A 80 -19.38 -0.58 6.66
N GLU A 81 -18.39 -1.45 6.52
CA GLU A 81 -17.31 -1.25 5.54
C GLU A 81 -17.82 -1.34 4.09
N GLU A 82 -18.72 -2.28 3.81
CA GLU A 82 -19.36 -2.41 2.50
C GLU A 82 -20.29 -1.22 2.22
N GLU A 83 -21.01 -0.73 3.22
CA GLU A 83 -21.85 0.46 3.07
C GLU A 83 -21.00 1.71 2.82
N VAL A 84 -19.88 1.88 3.52
CA VAL A 84 -18.94 2.99 3.27
C VAL A 84 -18.39 2.93 1.84
N LYS A 85 -17.95 1.75 1.39
CA LYS A 85 -17.49 1.55 -0.01
C LYS A 85 -18.61 1.87 -1.01
N THR A 86 -19.84 1.47 -0.71
CA THR A 86 -21.01 1.76 -1.55
C THR A 86 -21.30 3.27 -1.60
N GLN A 87 -21.31 3.95 -0.46
CA GLN A 87 -21.55 5.40 -0.38
C GLN A 87 -20.46 6.20 -1.09
N LEU A 88 -19.19 5.79 -0.96
CA LEU A 88 -18.10 6.38 -1.73
C LEU A 88 -18.33 6.17 -3.23
N PHE A 89 -18.65 4.95 -3.65
CA PHE A 89 -18.82 4.58 -5.05
C PHE A 89 -19.94 5.35 -5.74
N ILE A 90 -21.13 5.46 -5.12
CA ILE A 90 -22.24 6.23 -5.70
C ILE A 90 -21.93 7.73 -5.79
N ASN A 91 -20.96 8.23 -5.02
CA ASN A 91 -20.45 9.60 -5.07
C ASN A 91 -19.22 9.75 -5.97
N GLY A 92 -18.87 8.71 -6.74
CA GLY A 92 -17.79 8.75 -7.72
C GLY A 92 -16.39 8.49 -7.14
N ILE A 93 -16.31 7.89 -5.96
CA ILE A 93 -15.07 7.50 -5.28
C ILE A 93 -15.05 5.97 -5.17
N ASP A 94 -14.28 5.31 -6.04
CA ASP A 94 -14.15 3.85 -6.07
C ASP A 94 -12.91 3.42 -5.29
N LEU A 95 -13.12 3.00 -4.03
CA LEU A 95 -12.08 2.35 -3.21
C LEU A 95 -11.95 0.91 -3.67
N PHE A 96 -10.99 0.67 -4.57
CA PHE A 96 -10.87 -0.60 -5.28
C PHE A 96 -9.82 -1.55 -4.69
N PHE A 97 -8.94 -1.03 -3.81
CA PHE A 97 -7.93 -1.85 -3.14
C PHE A 97 -7.53 -1.24 -1.80
N GLU A 98 -7.11 -2.09 -0.89
CA GLU A 98 -6.71 -1.75 0.48
C GLU A 98 -5.49 -2.56 0.89
N ILE A 99 -4.53 -1.90 1.52
CA ILE A 99 -3.46 -2.55 2.27
C ILE A 99 -3.79 -2.35 3.75
N PRO A 100 -4.21 -3.42 4.45
CA PRO A 100 -4.67 -3.31 5.83
C PRO A 100 -3.51 -2.98 6.77
N ALA A 101 -3.87 -2.59 7.99
CA ALA A 101 -2.91 -2.07 8.95
C ALA A 101 -1.82 -3.05 9.38
N LYS A 102 -0.75 -2.46 9.94
CA LYS A 102 0.47 -3.09 10.52
C LYS A 102 1.64 -3.21 9.52
N THR A 103 2.32 -4.35 9.52
CA THR A 103 3.61 -4.58 8.86
C THR A 103 3.55 -4.37 7.35
N SER A 104 2.42 -4.67 6.71
CA SER A 104 2.25 -4.55 5.26
C SER A 104 2.18 -3.08 4.78
N ALA A 105 1.47 -2.21 5.49
CA ALA A 105 1.38 -0.78 5.16
C ALA A 105 2.73 -0.05 5.33
N LYS A 106 3.46 -0.37 6.42
CA LYS A 106 4.84 0.09 6.63
C LYS A 106 5.75 -0.39 5.50
N SER A 107 5.80 -1.70 5.25
CA SER A 107 6.69 -2.29 4.24
C SER A 107 6.40 -1.72 2.85
N PHE A 108 5.13 -1.48 2.51
CA PHE A 108 4.76 -0.86 1.24
C PHE A 108 5.27 0.59 1.15
N SER A 109 5.13 1.36 2.22
CA SER A 109 5.60 2.75 2.29
C SER A 109 7.13 2.84 2.22
N ASP A 110 7.82 1.93 2.88
CA ASP A 110 9.29 1.84 2.85
C ASP A 110 9.78 1.44 1.45
N LEU A 111 9.13 0.46 0.81
CA LEU A 111 9.44 0.03 -0.56
C LEU A 111 9.20 1.15 -1.58
N LEU A 112 8.11 1.90 -1.43
CA LEU A 112 7.82 3.07 -2.25
C LEU A 112 8.88 4.15 -2.06
N SER A 113 9.20 4.49 -0.81
CA SER A 113 10.21 5.52 -0.50
C SER A 113 11.59 5.14 -1.06
N HIS A 114 11.93 3.86 -0.99
CA HIS A 114 13.15 3.32 -1.60
C HIS A 114 13.14 3.51 -3.12
N TYR A 115 12.05 3.11 -3.78
CA TYR A 115 11.89 3.32 -5.22
C TYR A 115 12.02 4.79 -5.63
N GLU A 116 11.31 5.69 -4.94
CA GLU A 116 11.33 7.14 -5.20
C GLU A 116 12.74 7.73 -5.05
N THR A 117 13.50 7.24 -4.06
CA THR A 117 14.90 7.62 -3.83
C THR A 117 15.79 7.21 -5.00
N ILE A 118 15.65 5.96 -5.47
CA ILE A 118 16.44 5.43 -6.59
C ILE A 118 16.18 6.21 -7.88
N ILE A 119 14.91 6.47 -8.20
CA ILE A 119 14.54 7.14 -9.45
C ILE A 119 14.63 8.67 -9.36
N GLY A 120 14.87 9.22 -8.17
CA GLY A 120 14.96 10.66 -7.93
C GLY A 120 13.64 11.41 -8.13
N HIS A 121 12.50 10.73 -7.99
CA HIS A 121 11.18 11.29 -8.24
C HIS A 121 10.15 10.73 -7.25
N HIS A 122 9.36 11.63 -6.64
CA HIS A 122 8.32 11.28 -5.68
C HIS A 122 6.98 11.05 -6.37
N LEU A 123 6.28 9.97 -6.03
CA LEU A 123 4.94 9.66 -6.54
C LEU A 123 3.87 10.43 -5.73
N PRO A 124 3.22 11.44 -6.34
CA PRO A 124 2.25 12.27 -5.63
C PRO A 124 1.02 11.50 -5.15
N PHE A 125 0.28 12.11 -4.21
CA PHE A 125 -1.02 11.63 -3.71
C PHE A 125 -1.97 11.19 -4.84
N ILE A 126 -2.05 12.00 -5.90
CA ILE A 126 -2.76 11.67 -7.15
C ILE A 126 -1.71 11.41 -8.22
N SER A 127 -1.51 10.14 -8.56
CA SER A 127 -0.50 9.71 -9.53
C SER A 127 -1.15 9.27 -10.84
N GLU A 128 -0.53 9.57 -11.97
CA GLU A 128 -0.92 8.94 -13.24
C GLU A 128 -0.71 7.43 -13.16
N THR A 129 -1.66 6.65 -13.67
CA THR A 129 -1.61 5.19 -13.59
C THR A 129 -0.33 4.62 -14.20
N ASN A 130 0.22 5.23 -15.26
CA ASN A 130 1.47 4.78 -15.86
C ASN A 130 2.66 4.86 -14.89
N HIS A 131 2.81 5.99 -14.17
CA HIS A 131 3.88 6.14 -13.18
C HIS A 131 3.69 5.19 -12.00
N PHE A 132 2.45 5.04 -11.53
CA PHE A 132 2.12 4.11 -10.47
C PHE A 132 2.39 2.65 -10.86
N ASN A 133 2.00 2.24 -12.07
CA ASN A 133 2.24 0.88 -12.57
C ASN A 133 3.74 0.59 -12.73
N ARG A 134 4.56 1.58 -13.11
CA ARG A 134 6.02 1.41 -13.15
C ARG A 134 6.59 1.10 -11.76
N PHE A 135 6.11 1.78 -10.71
CA PHE A 135 6.44 1.43 -9.33
C PHE A 135 6.00 0.00 -8.98
N LEU A 136 4.77 -0.39 -9.30
CA LEU A 136 4.27 -1.74 -9.00
C LEU A 136 5.11 -2.81 -9.70
N ILE A 137 5.44 -2.63 -10.98
CA ILE A 137 6.21 -3.59 -11.76
C ILE A 137 7.64 -3.72 -11.22
N TYR A 138 8.32 -2.60 -10.93
CA TYR A 138 9.61 -2.62 -10.24
C TYR A 138 9.52 -3.40 -8.93
N SER A 139 8.52 -3.08 -8.12
CA SER A 139 8.32 -3.68 -6.80
C SER A 139 8.02 -5.17 -6.90
N MET A 140 7.28 -5.62 -7.91
CA MET A 140 7.04 -7.04 -8.19
C MET A 140 8.35 -7.75 -8.56
N PHE A 141 9.20 -7.17 -9.41
CA PHE A 141 10.50 -7.77 -9.72
C PHE A 141 11.38 -7.89 -8.48
N TYR A 142 11.45 -6.83 -7.68
CA TYR A 142 12.29 -6.80 -6.47
C TYR A 142 11.78 -7.76 -5.39
N THR A 143 10.50 -7.64 -5.00
CA THR A 143 9.89 -8.49 -3.97
C THR A 143 9.76 -9.94 -4.42
N GLY A 144 9.55 -10.20 -5.71
CA GLY A 144 9.53 -11.55 -6.28
C GLY A 144 10.89 -12.21 -6.16
N LYS A 145 11.98 -11.50 -6.50
CA LYS A 145 13.36 -12.00 -6.26
C LYS A 145 13.62 -12.26 -4.78
N LEU A 146 13.18 -11.37 -3.88
CA LEU A 146 13.31 -11.57 -2.43
C LEU A 146 12.56 -12.82 -1.95
N LYS A 147 11.29 -12.98 -2.32
CA LYS A 147 10.47 -14.14 -1.92
C LYS A 147 11.12 -15.44 -2.35
N LEU A 148 11.44 -15.57 -3.65
CA LEU A 148 12.12 -16.74 -4.21
C LEU A 148 13.46 -17.04 -3.52
N PHE A 149 14.24 -15.99 -3.20
CA PHE A 149 15.47 -16.15 -2.45
C PHE A 149 15.19 -16.77 -1.08
N PHE A 150 14.28 -16.21 -0.28
CA PHE A 150 13.98 -16.73 1.06
C PHE A 150 13.38 -18.14 1.04
N ASP A 151 12.49 -18.46 0.11
CA ASP A 151 11.91 -19.80 0.01
C ASP A 151 12.97 -20.87 -0.29
N LEU A 152 13.91 -20.56 -1.20
CA LEU A 152 15.06 -21.42 -1.47
C LEU A 152 15.90 -21.66 -0.22
N TYR A 153 16.16 -20.62 0.58
CA TYR A 153 16.95 -20.73 1.80
C TYR A 153 16.23 -21.47 2.93
N GLU A 154 14.92 -21.30 3.06
CA GLU A 154 14.09 -22.03 4.01
C GLU A 154 13.78 -23.47 3.57
N GLN A 155 14.29 -23.89 2.40
CA GLN A 155 13.97 -25.17 1.75
C GLN A 155 12.45 -25.38 1.61
N LYS A 156 11.71 -24.28 1.43
CA LYS A 156 10.29 -24.31 1.15
C LYS A 156 10.11 -24.63 -0.33
N ASN A 157 9.37 -25.69 -0.63
CA ASN A 157 8.75 -25.86 -1.93
C ASN A 157 7.40 -25.16 -1.88
N ASP A 158 7.40 -23.83 -2.00
CA ASP A 158 6.18 -23.05 -2.09
C ASP A 158 5.63 -23.16 -3.53
N PRO A 159 4.44 -23.75 -3.75
CA PRO A 159 3.87 -23.86 -5.10
C PRO A 159 3.59 -22.50 -5.74
N THR A 160 3.59 -21.41 -4.96
CA THR A 160 3.45 -20.06 -5.50
C THR A 160 4.71 -19.58 -6.23
N ASP A 161 5.88 -20.20 -6.01
CA ASP A 161 7.14 -19.81 -6.64
C ASP A 161 7.10 -19.96 -8.16
N GLU A 162 6.50 -21.04 -8.67
CA GLU A 162 6.31 -21.24 -10.11
C GLU A 162 5.46 -20.12 -10.72
N HIS A 163 4.42 -19.68 -10.01
CA HIS A 163 3.59 -18.57 -10.43
C HIS A 163 4.36 -17.24 -10.42
N ILE A 164 5.21 -17.00 -9.40
CA ILE A 164 6.10 -15.84 -9.36
C ILE A 164 7.01 -15.84 -10.57
N PHE A 165 7.75 -16.93 -10.82
CA PHE A 165 8.65 -17.06 -11.97
C PHE A 165 7.93 -16.75 -13.29
N MET A 166 6.79 -17.40 -13.53
CA MET A 166 6.00 -17.18 -14.74
C MET A 166 5.59 -15.71 -14.90
N GLN A 167 5.08 -15.08 -13.83
CA GLN A 167 4.63 -13.70 -13.88
C GLN A 167 5.79 -12.72 -14.14
N LEU A 168 6.94 -12.93 -13.51
CA LEU A 168 8.13 -12.12 -13.76
C LEU A 168 8.63 -12.29 -15.21
N ASP A 169 8.66 -13.52 -15.73
CA ASP A 169 9.07 -13.80 -17.11
C ASP A 169 8.13 -13.18 -18.15
N MET A 170 6.83 -13.09 -17.86
CA MET A 170 5.88 -12.41 -18.74
C MET A 170 6.05 -10.89 -18.76
N LEU A 171 6.41 -10.28 -17.62
CA LEU A 171 6.60 -8.83 -17.50
C LEU A 171 7.94 -8.37 -18.09
N LYS A 172 9.00 -9.17 -17.90
CA LYS A 172 10.39 -8.80 -18.24
C LYS A 172 10.59 -8.30 -19.67
N PRO A 173 10.01 -8.88 -20.74
CA PRO A 173 10.21 -8.39 -22.11
C PRO A 173 9.78 -6.94 -22.33
N ASN A 174 8.74 -6.49 -21.61
CA ASN A 174 8.15 -5.16 -21.78
C ASN A 174 8.71 -4.13 -20.80
N TYR A 175 9.40 -4.56 -19.74
CA TYR A 175 9.85 -3.72 -18.64
C TYR A 175 11.30 -4.04 -18.24
N LYS A 176 12.16 -4.20 -19.24
CA LYS A 176 13.55 -4.62 -19.06
C LYS A 176 14.35 -3.64 -18.18
N ASP A 177 14.11 -2.35 -18.33
CA ASP A 177 14.72 -1.30 -17.53
C ASP A 177 14.38 -1.44 -16.04
N LEU A 178 13.10 -1.69 -15.72
CA LEU A 178 12.66 -1.89 -14.34
C LEU A 178 13.17 -3.22 -13.76
N TYR A 179 13.25 -4.26 -14.59
CA TYR A 179 13.83 -5.55 -14.20
C TYR A 179 15.32 -5.41 -13.83
N GLU A 180 16.10 -4.74 -14.68
CA GLU A 180 17.53 -4.50 -14.45
C GLU A 180 17.75 -3.65 -13.21
N LEU A 181 16.91 -2.63 -12.98
CA LEU A 181 16.95 -1.82 -11.78
C LEU A 181 16.69 -2.65 -10.52
N ALA A 182 15.61 -3.44 -10.51
CA ALA A 182 15.27 -4.31 -9.38
C ALA A 182 16.36 -5.38 -9.12
N GLU A 183 16.99 -5.88 -10.17
CA GLU A 183 18.11 -6.81 -10.06
C GLU A 183 19.36 -6.17 -9.45
N GLN A 184 19.69 -4.95 -9.85
CA GLN A 184 20.80 -4.20 -9.26
C GLN A 184 20.58 -3.97 -7.76
N GLU A 185 19.39 -3.50 -7.38
CA GLU A 185 19.03 -3.24 -5.99
C GLU A 185 19.02 -4.53 -5.15
N PHE A 186 18.49 -5.62 -5.69
CA PHE A 186 18.55 -6.92 -5.03
C PHE A 186 19.99 -7.37 -4.80
N ASN A 187 20.87 -7.22 -5.80
CA ASN A 187 22.28 -7.61 -5.70
C ASN A 187 23.07 -6.74 -4.72
N ILE A 188 22.72 -5.47 -4.55
CA ILE A 188 23.29 -4.59 -3.52
C ILE A 188 22.93 -5.12 -2.12
N GLY A 189 21.68 -5.54 -1.91
CA GLY A 189 21.21 -6.10 -0.64
C GLY A 189 21.66 -7.54 -0.36
N LEU A 190 22.03 -8.29 -1.39
CA LEU A 190 22.33 -9.73 -1.31
C LEU A 190 23.32 -10.12 -0.19
N PRO A 191 24.46 -9.43 0.02
CA PRO A 191 25.37 -9.77 1.12
C PRO A 191 24.71 -9.64 2.50
N ALA A 192 23.87 -8.63 2.69
CA ALA A 192 23.15 -8.44 3.95
C ALA A 192 22.11 -9.54 4.16
N PHE A 193 21.39 -9.94 3.10
CA PHE A 193 20.42 -11.04 3.18
C PHE A 193 21.08 -12.39 3.50
N GLN A 194 22.22 -12.69 2.89
CA GLN A 194 22.99 -13.90 3.16
C GLN A 194 23.52 -13.94 4.60
N ASN A 195 24.01 -12.80 5.10
CA ASN A 195 24.42 -12.68 6.51
C ASN A 195 23.23 -12.90 7.44
N LEU A 196 22.09 -12.25 7.16
CA LEU A 196 20.87 -12.40 7.95
C LEU A 196 20.46 -13.87 8.06
N ILE A 197 20.39 -14.61 6.94
CA ILE A 197 20.06 -16.05 6.96
C ILE A 197 21.07 -16.84 7.80
N SER A 198 22.37 -16.55 7.63
CA SER A 198 23.43 -17.24 8.37
C SER A 198 23.33 -17.01 9.87
N GLU A 199 22.87 -15.83 10.30
CA GLU A 199 22.67 -15.50 11.71
C GLU A 199 21.33 -16.01 12.25
N SER A 200 20.25 -16.00 11.45
CA SER A 200 18.96 -16.61 11.79
C SER A 200 19.07 -18.11 12.03
N GLN A 201 19.94 -18.82 11.30
CA GLN A 201 20.22 -20.24 11.56
C GLN A 201 20.82 -20.47 12.96
N LYS A 202 21.76 -19.60 13.39
CA LYS A 202 22.34 -19.64 14.74
C LYS A 202 21.28 -19.36 15.82
N LEU A 203 20.32 -18.50 15.51
CA LEU A 203 19.18 -18.23 16.39
C LEU A 203 18.24 -19.44 16.50
N GLY A 204 18.00 -20.14 15.39
CA GLY A 204 17.26 -21.41 15.38
C GLY A 204 17.91 -22.47 16.28
N GLU A 205 19.24 -22.60 16.25
CA GLU A 205 20.01 -23.49 17.14
C GLU A 205 19.90 -23.06 18.61
N PHE A 206 19.93 -21.74 18.89
CA PHE A 206 19.68 -21.19 20.23
C PHE A 206 18.27 -21.53 20.73
N HIS A 207 17.24 -21.38 19.91
CA HIS A 207 15.86 -21.73 20.29
C HIS A 207 15.69 -23.24 20.56
N GLN A 208 16.35 -24.10 19.78
CA GLN A 208 16.33 -25.55 20.00
C GLN A 208 17.02 -25.95 21.32
N THR A 209 18.10 -25.27 21.68
CA THR A 209 18.82 -25.52 22.94
C THR A 209 18.11 -24.91 24.16
N ALA A 210 17.42 -23.78 23.99
CA ALA A 210 16.69 -23.09 25.04
C ALA A 210 15.28 -23.67 25.33
N ASN A 211 14.66 -24.39 24.40
CA ASN A 211 13.35 -25.04 24.56
C ASN A 211 13.28 -26.10 25.67
N ASN A 212 14.40 -26.45 26.32
CA ASN A 212 14.42 -27.27 27.53
C ASN A 212 14.13 -26.48 28.82
N ASN A 213 14.02 -25.14 28.78
CA ASN A 213 13.76 -24.28 29.93
C ASN A 213 12.50 -23.42 29.69
N GLN A 214 11.51 -23.51 30.58
CA GLN A 214 10.16 -22.91 30.44
C GLN A 214 10.08 -21.37 30.47
N SER A 215 11.20 -20.65 30.44
CA SER A 215 11.23 -19.21 30.21
C SER A 215 12.65 -18.78 29.87
N TYR A 216 12.86 -18.25 28.66
CA TYR A 216 14.10 -17.55 28.32
C TYR A 216 13.77 -16.22 27.64
N SER A 217 14.50 -15.18 28.01
CA SER A 217 14.48 -13.91 27.29
C SER A 217 15.48 -13.97 26.15
N ILE A 218 15.09 -13.45 24.98
CA ILE A 218 16.00 -13.31 23.84
C ILE A 218 17.11 -12.34 24.25
N PRO A 219 18.39 -12.70 24.06
CA PRO A 219 19.51 -11.79 24.29
C PRO A 219 19.30 -10.47 23.55
N SER A 220 19.54 -9.33 24.21
CA SER A 220 19.36 -7.99 23.63
C SER A 220 20.15 -7.78 22.33
N GLU A 221 21.25 -8.52 22.17
CA GLU A 221 22.11 -8.52 20.98
C GLU A 221 21.45 -9.14 19.75
N LEU A 222 20.42 -9.98 19.93
CA LEU A 222 19.71 -10.68 18.85
C LEU A 222 18.39 -10.01 18.47
N VAL A 223 17.94 -9.00 19.23
CA VAL A 223 16.72 -8.24 18.94
C VAL A 223 16.81 -7.49 17.60
N PRO A 224 17.90 -6.75 17.28
CA PRO A 224 18.01 -6.05 16.00
C PRO A 224 17.98 -7.00 14.79
N LEU A 225 18.53 -8.20 14.95
CA LEU A 225 18.52 -9.23 13.91
C LEU A 225 17.09 -9.70 13.62
N LEU A 226 16.30 -9.98 14.66
CA LEU A 226 14.90 -10.36 14.53
C LEU A 226 14.03 -9.28 13.91
N GLU A 227 14.31 -8.00 14.21
CA GLU A 227 13.60 -6.88 13.60
C GLU A 227 13.94 -6.74 12.11
N ASN A 228 15.23 -6.84 11.75
CA ASN A 228 15.67 -6.82 10.36
C ASN A 228 15.09 -7.98 9.54
N GLU A 229 15.07 -9.20 10.10
CA GLU A 229 14.50 -10.37 9.44
C GLU A 229 13.01 -10.19 9.19
N LYS A 230 12.26 -9.70 10.19
CA LYS A 230 10.83 -9.42 10.05
C LYS A 230 10.55 -8.38 8.98
N ASP A 231 11.30 -7.28 8.94
CA ASP A 231 11.09 -6.20 7.97
C ASP A 231 11.37 -6.69 6.53
N ILE A 232 12.41 -7.51 6.31
CA ILE A 232 12.72 -8.06 4.99
C ILE A 232 11.68 -9.11 4.56
N LEU A 233 11.28 -10.03 5.45
CA LEU A 233 10.25 -11.02 5.15
C LEU A 233 8.90 -10.35 4.88
N ALA A 234 8.56 -9.30 5.61
CA ALA A 234 7.37 -8.51 5.35
C ALA A 234 7.42 -7.87 3.96
N THR A 235 8.58 -7.31 3.57
CA THR A 235 8.79 -6.77 2.23
C THR A 235 8.64 -7.85 1.15
N ALA A 236 9.22 -9.04 1.34
CA ALA A 236 9.07 -10.16 0.43
C ALA A 236 7.60 -10.61 0.28
N SER A 237 6.84 -10.60 1.39
CA SER A 237 5.43 -10.97 1.40
C SER A 237 4.52 -10.01 0.60
N LEU A 238 4.98 -8.79 0.30
CA LEU A 238 4.21 -7.82 -0.49
C LEU A 238 4.00 -8.24 -1.94
N TYR A 239 4.74 -9.23 -2.45
CA TYR A 239 4.66 -9.64 -3.84
C TYR A 239 3.20 -9.89 -4.30
N GLN A 240 2.43 -10.66 -3.52
CA GLN A 240 1.05 -10.99 -3.87
C GLN A 240 0.15 -9.75 -3.83
N THR A 241 0.33 -8.87 -2.83
CA THR A 241 -0.39 -7.61 -2.71
C THR A 241 -0.12 -6.71 -3.92
N LEU A 242 1.14 -6.56 -4.31
CA LEU A 242 1.57 -5.76 -5.45
C LEU A 242 1.03 -6.33 -6.78
N SER A 243 1.10 -7.64 -6.93
CA SER A 243 0.56 -8.37 -8.09
C SER A 243 -0.95 -8.16 -8.24
N GLY A 244 -1.71 -8.32 -7.16
CA GLY A 244 -3.16 -8.06 -7.15
C GLY A 244 -3.49 -6.60 -7.48
N LEU A 245 -2.73 -5.65 -6.92
CA LEU A 245 -2.91 -4.23 -7.20
C LEU A 245 -2.58 -3.88 -8.67
N TYR A 246 -1.54 -4.49 -9.24
CA TYR A 246 -1.19 -4.32 -10.66
C TYR A 246 -2.28 -4.87 -11.58
N GLU A 247 -2.86 -6.03 -11.27
CA GLU A 247 -3.96 -6.60 -12.05
C GLU A 247 -5.17 -5.66 -12.13
N LEU A 248 -5.45 -4.93 -11.05
CA LEU A 248 -6.55 -3.95 -10.97
C LEU A 248 -6.26 -2.62 -11.68
N THR A 249 -5.00 -2.33 -12.02
CA THR A 249 -4.54 -1.03 -12.53
C THR A 249 -3.90 -1.08 -13.91
N LYS A 250 -3.47 -2.25 -14.41
CA LYS A 250 -2.73 -2.40 -15.67
C LYS A 250 -3.43 -1.87 -16.93
N TYR A 251 -4.77 -1.79 -16.94
CA TYR A 251 -5.56 -1.26 -18.06
C TYR A 251 -6.29 0.04 -17.73
N TYR A 252 -6.14 0.54 -16.49
CA TYR A 252 -6.72 1.81 -16.09
C TYR A 252 -5.86 2.95 -16.63
N LYS A 253 -6.49 4.02 -17.12
CA LYS A 253 -5.80 5.10 -17.85
C LYS A 253 -5.81 6.45 -17.15
N ASP A 254 -6.65 6.61 -16.13
CA ASP A 254 -6.76 7.88 -15.41
C ASP A 254 -5.79 7.91 -14.22
N SER A 255 -6.05 8.73 -13.22
CA SER A 255 -5.19 8.86 -12.05
C SER A 255 -5.61 7.91 -10.93
N ILE A 256 -4.62 7.35 -10.23
CA ILE A 256 -4.81 6.59 -8.99
C ILE A 256 -4.53 7.51 -7.81
N ILE A 257 -5.45 7.51 -6.84
CA ILE A 257 -5.29 8.20 -5.58
C ILE A 257 -4.80 7.20 -4.54
N LYS A 258 -3.73 7.54 -3.82
CA LYS A 258 -3.16 6.78 -2.70
C LYS A 258 -3.45 7.53 -1.41
N LEU A 259 -4.47 7.10 -0.67
CA LEU A 259 -4.90 7.74 0.56
C LEU A 259 -4.29 7.02 1.76
N HIS A 260 -3.54 7.77 2.57
CA HIS A 260 -2.95 7.27 3.82
C HIS A 260 -3.86 7.66 4.99
N LEU A 261 -4.33 6.67 5.76
CA LEU A 261 -4.95 6.94 7.05
C LEU A 261 -3.87 6.93 8.13
N TYR A 262 -3.85 7.92 9.02
CA TYR A 262 -2.90 8.05 10.14
C TYR A 262 -3.59 7.91 11.48
#